data_AF-A0A382SJE5-F1
#
_entry.id   AF-A0A382SJE5-F1
#
_cell.length_a   1.000
_cell.length_b   1.000
_cell.length_c   1.000
_cell.angle_alpha   90.00
_cell.angle_beta   90.00
_cell.angle_gamma   90.00
#
_symmetry.space_group_name_H-M   'P 1'
#
loop_
_entity.id
_entity.type
_entity.pdbx_description
1 polymer ?
#
loop_
_entity_poly.entity_id
_entity_poly.type
_entity_poly.pdbx_seq_one_letter_code
_entity_poly.pdbx_strand_id
1 'polypeptide(L)'
;MAPDRTSGDLPDLLRRYVRQETVDPLRSLRRFLGLGIAGSFMMGTGVVLLGVGALRLLQDWSVLDGSWSWAPYLAVAVALAMIAVLAGKRIS
;
A
#
# COMPACT_ATOMS: atom_id res chain seq x y z
N MET A 1 25.07 -16.40 54.70
CA MET A 1 24.89 -17.13 53.44
C MET A 1 24.27 -16.15 52.44
N ALA A 2 25.12 -15.44 51.69
CA ALA A 2 24.65 -14.50 50.67
C ALA A 2 24.31 -15.32 49.41
N PRO A 3 23.13 -15.14 48.79
CA PRO A 3 22.82 -15.84 47.55
C PRO A 3 23.50 -15.13 46.37
N ASP A 4 24.60 -15.72 45.89
CA ASP A 4 25.23 -15.38 44.61
C ASP A 4 24.36 -15.88 43.44
N ARG A 5 23.35 -15.12 42.97
CA ARG A 5 22.56 -15.47 41.75
C ARG A 5 22.08 -14.31 40.86
N THR A 6 22.51 -13.06 41.06
CA THR A 6 21.92 -11.93 40.31
C THR A 6 22.41 -11.81 38.85
N SER A 7 23.62 -12.30 38.54
CA SER A 7 24.24 -12.10 37.21
C SER A 7 23.71 -13.04 36.11
N GLY A 8 23.11 -14.17 36.47
CA GLY A 8 22.47 -15.09 35.51
C GLY A 8 21.03 -14.72 35.16
N ASP A 9 20.30 -14.09 36.08
CA ASP A 9 18.89 -13.70 35.89
C ASP A 9 18.71 -12.39 35.12
N LEU A 10 19.64 -11.44 35.25
CA LEU A 10 19.63 -10.17 34.51
C LEU A 10 19.64 -10.33 32.98
N PRO A 11 20.54 -11.12 32.37
CA PRO A 11 20.54 -11.32 30.92
C PRO A 11 19.28 -12.05 30.44
N ASP A 12 18.72 -12.95 31.24
CA ASP A 12 17.47 -13.65 30.92
C ASP A 12 16.25 -12.71 31.02
N LEU A 13 16.24 -11.80 32.00
CA LEU A 13 15.26 -10.73 32.12
C LEU A 13 15.34 -9.76 30.93
N LEU A 14 16.54 -9.31 30.54
CA LEU A 14 16.74 -8.46 29.37
C LEU A 14 16.27 -9.15 28.08
N ARG A 15 16.60 -10.44 27.91
CA ARG A 15 16.17 -11.22 26.76
C ARG A 15 14.65 -11.34 26.68
N ARG A 16 13.99 -11.57 27.82
CA ARG A 16 12.52 -11.59 27.91
C ARG A 16 11.94 -10.22 27.61
N TYR A 17 12.51 -9.15 28.18
CA TYR A 17 12.05 -7.78 27.97
C TYR A 17 12.17 -7.37 26.50
N VAL A 18 13.33 -7.57 25.87
CA VAL A 18 13.51 -7.29 24.43
C VAL A 18 12.52 -8.09 23.58
N ARG A 19 12.27 -9.36 23.91
CA ARG A 19 11.26 -10.17 23.22
C ARG A 19 9.84 -9.64 23.44
N GLN A 20 9.51 -9.15 24.62
CA GLN A 20 8.19 -8.59 24.94
C GLN A 20 7.98 -7.26 24.21
N GLU A 21 8.96 -6.37 24.33
CA GLU A 21 8.99 -5.06 23.69
C GLU A 21 9.05 -5.14 22.17
N THR A 22 9.48 -6.25 21.55
CA THR A 22 9.51 -6.41 20.09
C THR A 22 8.33 -7.21 19.54
N VAL A 23 7.87 -8.24 20.25
CA VAL A 23 6.81 -9.13 19.76
C VAL A 23 5.44 -8.46 19.85
N ASP A 24 5.16 -7.68 20.90
CA ASP A 24 3.90 -6.96 21.03
C ASP A 24 3.71 -5.88 19.93
N PRO A 25 4.71 -5.04 19.59
CA PRO A 25 4.57 -4.13 18.45
C PRO A 25 4.56 -4.86 17.10
N LEU A 26 5.28 -5.97 16.93
CA LEU A 26 5.19 -6.77 15.69
C LEU A 26 3.78 -7.35 15.48
N ARG A 27 3.12 -7.77 16.56
CA ARG A 27 1.75 -8.32 16.50
C ARG A 27 0.72 -7.25 16.16
N SER A 28 0.91 -6.01 16.61
CA SER A 28 0.06 -4.89 16.20
C SER A 28 0.34 -4.47 14.74
N LEU A 29 1.61 -4.45 14.34
CA LEU A 29 2.04 -4.11 12.98
C LEU A 29 1.50 -5.10 11.95
N ARG A 30 1.42 -6.40 12.27
CA ARG A 30 0.79 -7.42 11.43
C ARG A 30 -0.61 -7.00 10.94
N ARG A 31 -1.46 -6.49 11.84
CA ARG A 31 -2.84 -6.14 11.49
C ARG A 31 -2.87 -4.88 10.63
N PHE A 32 -2.03 -3.90 10.95
CA PHE A 32 -1.89 -2.68 10.18
C PHE A 32 -1.34 -2.95 8.77
N LEU A 33 -0.31 -3.79 8.67
CA LEU A 33 0.30 -4.19 7.39
C LEU A 33 -0.67 -5.02 6.54
N GLY A 34 -1.42 -5.94 7.16
CA GLY A 34 -2.47 -6.71 6.47
C GLY A 34 -3.57 -5.81 5.90
N LEU A 35 -4.05 -4.83 6.68
CA LEU A 35 -5.01 -3.83 6.21
C LEU A 35 -4.42 -2.93 5.12
N GLY A 36 -3.14 -2.56 5.24
CA GLY A 36 -2.42 -1.76 4.24
C GLY A 36 -2.26 -2.47 2.90
N ILE A 37 -1.90 -3.77 2.92
CA ILE A 37 -1.79 -4.59 1.70
C ILE A 37 -3.17 -4.76 1.05
N ALA A 38 -4.19 -5.11 1.82
CA ALA A 38 -5.55 -5.26 1.31
C ALA A 38 -6.09 -3.93 0.73
N GLY A 39 -5.86 -2.81 1.42
CA GLY A 39 -6.25 -1.49 0.96
C GLY A 39 -5.51 -1.07 -0.30
N SER A 40 -4.22 -1.35 -0.40
CA SER A 40 -3.41 -1.07 -1.61
C SER A 40 -3.90 -1.87 -2.81
N PHE A 41 -4.24 -3.14 -2.60
CA PHE A 41 -4.78 -4.00 -3.65
C PHE A 41 -6.16 -3.52 -4.13
N MET A 42 -7.05 -3.16 -3.20
CA MET A 42 -8.36 -2.62 -3.50
C MET A 42 -8.26 -1.29 -4.26
N MET A 43 -7.39 -0.38 -3.82
CA MET A 43 -7.14 0.90 -4.48
C MET A 43 -6.55 0.71 -5.89
N GLY A 44 -5.53 -0.13 -6.03
CA GLY A 44 -4.93 -0.42 -7.34
C GLY A 44 -5.95 -0.99 -8.33
N THR A 45 -6.74 -1.97 -7.88
CA THR A 45 -7.81 -2.57 -8.70
C THR A 45 -8.88 -1.53 -9.07
N GLY A 46 -9.29 -0.69 -8.13
CA GLY A 46 -10.27 0.37 -8.37
C GLY A 46 -9.79 1.38 -9.41
N VAL A 47 -8.53 1.82 -9.33
CA VAL A 47 -7.94 2.75 -10.31
C VAL A 47 -7.90 2.13 -11.71
N VAL A 48 -7.56 0.85 -11.83
CA VAL A 48 -7.57 0.13 -13.12
C VAL A 48 -8.99 0.05 -13.69
N LEU A 49 -9.97 -0.35 -12.87
CA LEU A 49 -11.37 -0.46 -13.29
C LEU A 49 -11.94 0.91 -13.71
N LEU A 50 -11.62 1.97 -12.98
CA LEU A 50 -12.00 3.34 -13.35
C LEU A 50 -11.34 3.77 -14.66
N GLY A 51 -10.07 3.41 -14.89
CA GLY A 51 -9.39 3.66 -16.16
C GLY A 51 -10.06 2.97 -17.34
N VAL A 52 -10.44 1.70 -17.19
CA VAL A 52 -11.17 0.94 -18.20
C VAL A 52 -12.57 1.51 -18.43
N GLY A 53 -13.28 1.86 -17.35
CA GLY A 53 -14.61 2.50 -17.44
C GLY A 53 -14.56 3.85 -18.15
N ALA A 54 -13.59 4.70 -17.80
CA ALA A 54 -13.38 5.99 -18.45
C ALA A 54 -13.03 5.83 -19.93
N LEU A 55 -12.15 4.88 -20.27
CA LEU A 55 -11.83 4.55 -21.66
C LEU A 55 -13.09 4.15 -22.42
N ARG A 56 -13.93 3.29 -21.84
CA ARG A 56 -15.13 2.79 -22.48
C ARG A 56 -16.17 3.89 -22.70
N LEU A 57 -16.37 4.78 -21.73
CA LEU A 57 -17.25 5.94 -21.89
C LEU A 57 -16.76 6.89 -22.98
N LEU A 58 -15.45 7.09 -23.07
CA LEU A 58 -14.84 7.99 -24.04
C LEU A 58 -14.79 7.39 -25.45
N GLN A 59 -14.71 6.07 -25.56
CA GLN A 59 -14.82 5.33 -26.83
C GLN A 59 -16.26 5.22 -27.35
N ASP A 60 -17.26 5.30 -26.48
CA ASP A 60 -18.68 5.31 -26.88
C ASP A 60 -19.10 6.63 -27.57
N TRP A 61 -18.27 7.66 -27.50
CA TRP A 61 -18.48 8.91 -28.20
C TRP A 61 -18.05 8.80 -29.68
N SER A 62 -19.04 8.76 -30.56
CA SER A 62 -18.88 8.74 -32.03
C SER A 62 -18.09 9.92 -32.63
N VAL A 63 -17.84 10.98 -31.85
CA VAL A 63 -16.99 12.12 -32.23
C VAL A 63 -15.50 11.76 -32.22
N LEU A 64 -15.13 10.70 -31.47
CA LEU A 64 -13.75 10.21 -31.35
C LEU A 64 -13.48 8.99 -32.23
N ASP A 65 -14.46 8.58 -33.04
CA ASP A 65 -14.31 7.50 -34.02
C ASP A 65 -13.56 7.98 -35.28
N GLY A 66 -12.69 7.10 -35.81
CA GLY A 66 -11.86 7.38 -36.99
C GLY A 66 -10.45 7.88 -36.64
N SER A 67 -10.06 9.04 -37.19
CA SER A 67 -8.69 9.59 -37.07
C SER A 67 -8.31 10.09 -35.67
N TRP A 68 -9.30 10.21 -34.76
CA TRP A 68 -9.14 10.64 -33.36
C TRP A 68 -9.22 9.49 -32.35
N SER A 69 -9.24 8.24 -32.82
CA SER A 69 -9.29 7.04 -31.97
C SER A 69 -8.11 6.89 -31.00
N TRP A 70 -7.01 7.64 -31.18
CA TRP A 70 -5.87 7.69 -30.27
C TRP A 70 -6.10 8.59 -29.04
N ALA A 71 -6.98 9.59 -29.14
CA ALA A 71 -7.22 10.57 -28.09
C ALA A 71 -7.78 9.96 -26.79
N PRO A 72 -8.72 8.99 -26.83
CA PRO A 72 -9.19 8.30 -25.62
C PRO A 72 -8.07 7.59 -24.86
N TYR A 73 -7.17 6.91 -25.57
CA TYR A 73 -6.05 6.21 -24.96
C TYR A 73 -5.06 7.19 -24.32
N LEU A 74 -4.77 8.30 -24.99
CA LEU A 74 -3.85 9.31 -24.47
C LEU A 74 -4.43 10.02 -23.24
N ALA A 75 -5.73 10.33 -23.24
CA ALA A 75 -6.42 10.91 -22.09
C ALA A 75 -6.40 9.98 -20.88
N VAL A 76 -6.71 8.69 -21.07
CA VAL A 76 -6.66 7.71 -19.98
C VAL A 76 -5.23 7.47 -19.50
N ALA A 77 -4.25 7.43 -20.41
CA ALA A 77 -2.83 7.31 -20.04
C ALA A 77 -2.36 8.51 -19.20
N VAL A 78 -2.73 9.74 -19.57
CA VAL A 78 -2.41 10.94 -18.79
C VAL A 78 -3.12 10.93 -17.44
N ALA A 79 -4.38 10.51 -17.38
CA ALA A 79 -5.12 10.40 -16.12
C ALA A 79 -4.46 9.39 -15.17
N LEU A 80 -4.08 8.21 -15.67
CA LEU A 80 -3.36 7.20 -14.88
C LEU A 80 -1.97 7.70 -14.44
N ALA A 81 -1.24 8.38 -15.32
CA ALA A 81 0.04 8.98 -14.98
C ALA A 81 -0.09 10.05 -13.88
N MET A 82 -1.11 10.91 -13.97
CA MET A 82 -1.42 11.92 -12.95
C MET A 82 -1.74 11.27 -11.60
N ILE A 83 -2.57 10.21 -11.59
CA ILE A 83 -2.89 9.46 -10.37
C ILE A 83 -1.62 8.82 -9.79
N ALA A 84 -0.76 8.22 -10.62
CA ALA A 84 0.49 7.61 -10.18
C ALA A 84 1.46 8.65 -9.59
N VAL A 85 1.62 9.81 -10.23
CA VAL A 85 2.45 10.91 -9.71
C VAL A 85 1.90 11.46 -8.40
N LEU A 86 0.58 11.64 -8.30
CA LEU A 86 -0.06 12.14 -7.07
C LEU A 86 0.09 11.13 -5.93
N ALA A 87 -0.08 9.83 -6.22
CA ALA A 87 0.15 8.77 -5.26
C ALA A 87 1.62 8.73 -4.80
N GLY A 88 2.58 8.83 -5.72
CA GLY A 88 4.01 8.90 -5.39
C GLY A 88 4.36 10.09 -4.51
N LYS A 89 3.83 11.28 -4.83
CA LYS A 89 4.01 12.50 -4.02
C LYS A 89 3.36 12.43 -2.62
N ARG A 90 2.42 11.52 -2.39
CA ARG A 90 1.81 11.31 -1.07
C ARG A 90 2.63 10.36 -0.19
N ILE A 91 3.48 9.57 -0.81
CA ILE A 91 4.31 8.54 -0.15
C ILE A 91 5.72 9.11 0.18
N SER A 92 6.25 10.01 -0.65
CA SER A 92 7.44 10.84 -0.34
C SER A 92 7.11 11.99 0.61
#